data_AF-A0A7K0CTN1-F1
#
_entry.id   AF-A0A7K0CTN1-F1
#
_cell.length_a   1.000
_cell.length_b   1.000
_cell.length_c   1.000
_cell.angle_alpha   90.00
_cell.angle_beta   90.00
_cell.angle_gamma   90.00
#
_symmetry.space_group_name_H-M   'P 1'
#
loop_
_entity.id
_entity.type
_entity.pdbx_description
1 polymer ?
#
loop_
_entity_poly.entity_id
_entity_poly.type
_entity_poly.pdbx_seq_one_letter_code
_entity_poly.pdbx_strand_id
1 'polypeptide(L)' 'MSCSSPRTAGLPRIFFQLVPEGKQVKNRVHLDLRTTEAAAEVERLCALGATVRAEREDLITMQDPDGNEFCIVRP' A
#
# COMPACT_ATOMS: atom_id res chain seq x y z
N MET A 1 -14.87 8.78 -13.14
CA MET A 1 -15.22 8.38 -11.75
C MET A 1 -15.17 9.63 -10.88
N SER A 2 -16.28 10.06 -10.28
CA SER A 2 -16.27 11.14 -9.28
C SER A 2 -16.18 10.52 -7.88
N CYS A 3 -15.14 10.84 -7.13
CA CYS A 3 -15.02 10.45 -5.74
C CYS A 3 -15.86 11.43 -4.88
N SER A 4 -16.95 10.93 -4.30
CA SER A 4 -17.91 11.68 -3.49
C SER A 4 -17.64 11.58 -1.97
N SER A 5 -16.50 11.03 -1.54
CA SER A 5 -16.22 10.87 -0.10
C SER A 5 -16.18 12.23 0.62
N PRO A 6 -16.68 12.30 1.87
CA PRO A 6 -16.68 13.53 2.63
C PRO A 6 -15.25 14.06 2.74
N ARG A 7 -15.07 15.33 2.36
CA ARG A 7 -13.78 16.02 2.52
C ARG A 7 -13.50 16.16 4.01
N THR A 8 -12.69 15.28 4.58
CA THR A 8 -12.02 15.58 5.84
C THR A 8 -11.06 16.74 5.57
N ALA A 9 -11.36 17.92 6.12
CA ALA A 9 -10.57 19.12 5.86
C ALA A 9 -9.12 18.90 6.33
N GLY A 10 -8.16 19.14 5.43
CA GLY A 10 -6.73 19.17 5.76
C GLY A 10 -5.93 17.88 5.54
N LEU A 11 -6.55 16.75 5.15
CA LEU A 11 -5.80 15.52 4.84
C LEU A 11 -5.61 15.33 3.32
N PRO A 12 -4.41 14.91 2.87
CA PRO A 12 -4.18 14.56 1.48
C PRO A 12 -5.02 13.32 1.09
N ARG A 13 -5.48 13.28 -0.17
CA ARG A 13 -6.20 12.12 -0.72
C ARG A 13 -5.29 11.38 -1.70
N ILE A 14 -5.28 10.06 -1.58
CA ILE A 14 -4.58 9.16 -2.48
C ILE A 14 -5.63 8.36 -3.24
N PHE A 15 -5.44 8.24 -4.55
CA PHE A 15 -6.33 7.51 -5.44
C PHE A 15 -5.53 6.50 -6.25
N PHE A 16 -6.01 5.27 -6.31
CA PHE A 16 -5.58 4.29 -7.31
C PHE A 16 -6.51 4.43 -8.51
N GLN A 17 -5.95 4.83 -9.65
CA GLN A 17 -6.71 5.01 -10.89
C GLN A 17 -6.39 3.85 -11.83
N LEU A 18 -7.42 3.21 -12.35
CA LEU A 18 -7.27 2.23 -13.41
C LEU A 18 -6.90 2.96 -14.70
N VAL A 19 -5.76 2.60 -15.28
CA VAL A 19 -5.26 3.08 -16.56
C VAL A 19 -4.97 1.88 -17.47
N PRO A 20 -5.02 2.02 -18.80
CA PRO A 20 -4.82 0.89 -19.71
C PRO A 20 -3.38 0.35 -19.70
N GLU A 21 -2.41 1.15 -19.29
CA GLU A 21 -1.01 0.76 -19.21
C GLU A 21 -0.71 -0.01 -17.91
N GLY A 22 0.00 -1.13 -18.02
CA GLY A 22 0.61 -1.78 -16.86
C GLY A 22 1.77 -0.97 -16.27
N LYS A 23 2.10 -1.23 -15.00
CA LYS A 23 3.23 -0.60 -14.30
C LYS A 23 4.55 -0.80 -15.07
N GLN A 24 5.26 0.30 -15.31
CA GLN A 24 6.53 0.29 -16.06
C GLN A 24 7.77 0.47 -15.17
N VAL A 25 7.65 1.27 -14.10
CA VAL A 25 8.77 1.62 -13.20
C VAL A 25 8.30 1.60 -11.76
N LYS A 26 9.23 1.56 -10.80
CA LYS A 26 8.94 1.68 -9.37
C LYS A 26 8.13 2.95 -9.07
N ASN A 27 7.19 2.85 -8.13
CA ASN A 27 6.49 4.02 -7.60
C ASN A 27 7.50 4.99 -6.99
N ARG A 28 7.42 6.28 -7.35
CA ARG A 28 8.29 7.35 -6.80
C ARG A 28 7.74 7.92 -5.48
N VAL A 29 7.03 7.09 -4.74
CA VAL A 29 6.41 7.40 -3.44
C VAL A 29 6.58 6.19 -2.52
N HIS A 30 6.73 6.45 -1.22
CA HIS A 30 6.64 5.43 -0.19
C HIS A 30 5.29 5.59 0.52
N LEU A 31 4.44 4.58 0.42
CA LEU A 31 3.18 4.53 1.15
C LEU A 31 3.37 3.65 2.37
N ASP A 32 3.43 4.28 3.55
CA ASP A 32 3.69 3.60 4.82
C ASP A 32 2.37 3.44 5.60
N LEU A 33 2.03 2.19 5.91
CA LEU A 33 0.91 1.82 6.77
C LEU A 33 1.48 1.35 8.11
N ARG A 34 1.06 1.99 9.20
CA ARG A 34 1.55 1.70 10.55
C ARG A 34 0.59 0.75 11.26
N THR A 35 1.13 -0.26 11.94
CA THR A 35 0.36 -1.20 12.76
C THR A 35 1.23 -1.77 13.87
N THR A 36 0.64 -2.08 15.03
CA THR A 36 1.31 -2.83 16.09
C THR A 36 1.36 -4.34 15.79
N GLU A 37 0.49 -4.82 14.90
CA GLU A 37 0.31 -6.25 14.60
C GLU A 37 0.86 -6.60 13.20
N ALA A 38 2.13 -6.29 12.95
CA ALA A 38 2.71 -6.38 11.60
C ALA A 38 2.60 -7.78 10.98
N ALA A 39 2.83 -8.85 11.74
CA ALA A 39 2.76 -10.22 11.24
C ALA A 39 1.32 -10.61 10.81
N ALA A 40 0.33 -10.31 11.65
CA ALA A 40 -1.07 -10.58 11.36
C ALA A 40 -1.57 -9.76 10.16
N GLU A 41 -1.12 -8.51 10.04
CA GLU A 41 -1.49 -7.65 8.92
C GLU A 41 -0.87 -8.14 7.61
N VAL A 42 0.39 -8.59 7.62
CA VAL A 42 1.01 -9.22 6.44
C VAL A 42 0.27 -10.49 6.03
N GLU A 43 -0.08 -11.36 6.97
CA GLU A 43 -0.88 -12.56 6.69
C GLU A 43 -2.22 -12.20 6.02
N ARG A 44 -2.94 -11.24 6.60
CA ARG A 44 -4.22 -10.74 6.06
C ARG A 44 -4.06 -10.17 4.65
N LEU A 45 -3.01 -9.40 4.39
CA LEU A 45 -2.73 -8.81 3.08
C LEU A 45 -2.34 -9.86 2.04
N CYS A 46 -1.54 -10.85 2.44
CA CYS A 46 -1.23 -12.00 1.60
C CYS A 46 -2.49 -12.77 1.21
N ALA A 47 -3.42 -12.98 2.14
CA ALA A 47 -4.71 -13.61 1.85
C ALA A 47 -5.59 -12.79 0.87
N LEU A 48 -5.37 -11.47 0.78
CA LEU A 48 -6.01 -10.58 -0.19
C LEU A 48 -5.27 -10.49 -1.53
N GLY A 49 -4.16 -11.21 -1.70
CA GLY A 49 -3.38 -11.28 -2.94
C GLY A 49 -2.15 -10.38 -2.98
N ALA A 50 -1.81 -9.68 -1.89
CA ALA A 50 -0.52 -9.00 -1.80
C ALA A 50 0.63 -10.01 -1.65
N THR A 51 1.86 -9.58 -1.93
CA THR A 51 3.07 -10.42 -1.80
C THR A 51 4.17 -9.70 -1.03
N VAL A 52 4.92 -10.44 -0.21
CA VAL A 52 6.06 -9.90 0.53
C VAL A 52 7.23 -9.74 -0.43
N ARG A 53 7.76 -8.53 -0.53
CA ARG A 53 8.88 -8.20 -1.41
C ARG A 53 10.22 -8.17 -0.68
N ALA A 54 10.23 -7.60 0.53
CA ALA A 54 11.41 -7.54 1.38
C ALA A 54 10.98 -7.34 2.83
N GLU A 55 11.71 -7.96 3.75
CA GLU A 55 11.52 -7.77 5.18
C GLU A 55 12.78 -7.21 5.81
N ARG A 56 12.61 -6.19 6.66
CA ARG A 56 13.62 -5.54 7.49
C ARG A 56 13.11 -5.45 8.92
N GLU A 57 13.97 -5.03 9.84
CA GLU A 57 13.64 -4.91 11.26
C GLU A 57 12.50 -3.89 11.50
N ASP A 58 12.57 -2.75 10.83
CA ASP A 58 11.66 -1.60 10.99
C ASP A 58 10.42 -1.66 10.07
N LEU A 59 10.53 -2.34 8.92
CA LEU A 59 9.46 -2.38 7.93
C LEU A 59 9.42 -3.67 7.11
N ILE A 60 8.25 -3.96 6.56
CA ILE A 60 8.03 -5.00 5.55
C ILE A 60 7.52 -4.32 4.28
N THR A 61 8.26 -4.45 3.19
CA THR A 61 7.83 -3.98 1.86
C THR A 61 6.93 -5.03 1.21
N MET A 62 5.76 -4.61 0.78
CA MET A 62 4.73 -5.43 0.15
C MET A 62 4.42 -4.92 -1.27
N GLN A 63 3.93 -5.81 -2.12
CA GLN A 63 3.36 -5.48 -3.42
C GLN A 63 1.90 -5.91 -3.48
N ASP A 64 1.02 -5.03 -3.96
CA ASP A 64 -0.37 -5.39 -4.26
C ASP A 64 -0.46 -6.21 -5.58
N PRO A 65 -1.64 -6.75 -5.93
CA PRO A 65 -1.82 -7.53 -7.17
C PRO A 65 -1.49 -6.78 -8.47
N ASP A 66 -1.60 -5.45 -8.47
CA ASP A 66 -1.27 -4.59 -9.62
C ASP A 66 0.22 -4.18 -9.64
N GLY A 67 1.00 -4.66 -8.66
CA GLY A 67 2.44 -4.44 -8.53
C GLY A 67 2.84 -3.14 -7.82
N ASN A 68 1.91 -2.42 -7.18
CA ASN A 68 2.22 -1.22 -6.41
C ASN A 68 2.96 -1.56 -5.12
N GLU A 69 4.04 -0.83 -4.82
CA GLU A 69 4.76 -1.02 -3.55
C GLU A 69 4.18 -0.17 -2.42
N PHE A 70 4.09 -0.76 -1.23
CA PHE A 70 3.78 -0.09 0.03
C PHE A 70 4.52 -0.80 1.18
N CYS A 71 4.57 -0.18 2.36
CA CYS A 71 5.26 -0.73 3.52
C CYS A 71 4.33 -0.88 4.72
N ILE A 72 4.49 -1.99 5.44
CA ILE A 72 4.00 -2.17 6.80
C ILE A 72 5.13 -1.74 7.74
N VAL A 73 4.91 -0.66 8.48
CA VAL A 73 5.91 -0.08 9.40
C VAL A 73 5.57 -0.48 10.82
N ARG A 74 6.56 -1.05 11.52
CA ARG A 74 6.47 -1.34 12.95
C ARG A 74 6.73 -0.04 13.71
N PRO A 75 5.91 0.30 14.72
CA PRO A 75 6.06 1.53 15.49
C PRO A 75 7.36 1.58 16.30
#